data_AF-A0A1Q3H1T2-F1
#
_entry.id   AF-A0A1Q3H1T2-F1
#
_cell.length_a   1.000
_cell.length_b   1.000
_cell.length_c   1.000
_cell.angle_alpha   90.00
_cell.angle_beta   90.00
_cell.angle_gamma   90.00
#
_symmetry.space_group_name_H-M   'P 1'
#
loop_
_entity.id
_entity.type
_entity.pdbx_description
1 polymer ?
#
loop_
_entity_poly.entity_id
_entity_poly.type
_entity_poly.pdbx_seq_one_letter_code
_entity_poly.pdbx_strand_id
1 'polypeptide(L)'
;MLLGLVLSCTQKQNETAQINKPINEPIAYYYDELNAFKLLERSDLNILKLINLDTLIYVSSSERRGRYDEYHGKLTRINDSLYHVRCYKHVEQRGNRTKPMAVAEDSLYFNCDSTLVNQELTIRYANYQSKRFKITSTYNAFRIDKKLYGKSGDKLFLSFGYRHPIVNELVILKYDYYANASFRTKTSASGFYVVIDNIRIKTLNSVSEGGEYISAPKFYLKRLTKKNGLSQGRHLYKPKND
;
A
#
# COMPACT_ATOMS: atom_id res chain seq x y z
N MET A 1 -58.24 -40.88 9.75
CA MET A 1 -57.05 -40.07 9.42
C MET A 1 -57.14 -38.76 10.17
N LEU A 2 -56.22 -38.51 11.10
CA LEU A 2 -55.80 -37.14 11.49
C LEU A 2 -54.50 -37.27 12.29
N LEU A 3 -53.39 -37.04 11.58
CA LEU A 3 -52.05 -36.89 12.16
C LEU A 3 -52.00 -35.53 12.88
N GLY A 4 -51.74 -35.56 14.20
CA GLY A 4 -51.35 -34.37 14.94
C GLY A 4 -49.83 -34.15 14.81
N LEU A 5 -49.42 -33.12 14.07
CA LEU A 5 -48.04 -32.66 14.00
C LEU A 5 -47.61 -32.06 15.34
N VAL A 6 -46.58 -32.64 15.96
CA VAL A 6 -45.88 -32.04 17.09
C VAL A 6 -44.75 -31.18 16.53
N LEU A 7 -44.92 -29.86 16.54
CA LEU A 7 -43.85 -28.91 16.24
C LEU A 7 -42.88 -28.86 17.43
N SER A 8 -41.74 -29.53 17.28
CA SER A 8 -40.59 -29.40 18.17
C SER A 8 -39.92 -28.03 17.96
N CYS A 9 -40.07 -27.15 18.95
CA CYS A 9 -39.35 -25.89 19.01
C CYS A 9 -37.89 -26.18 19.40
N THR A 10 -37.02 -26.31 18.41
CA THR A 10 -35.57 -26.30 18.63
C THR A 10 -35.15 -24.86 18.89
N GLN A 11 -34.96 -24.52 20.17
CA GLN A 11 -34.21 -23.33 20.55
C GLN A 11 -32.80 -23.46 19.98
N LYS A 12 -32.53 -22.76 18.88
CA LYS A 12 -31.17 -22.44 18.47
C LYS A 12 -30.52 -21.70 19.63
N GLN A 13 -29.54 -22.35 20.27
CA GLN A 13 -28.63 -21.70 21.19
C GLN A 13 -28.06 -20.48 20.49
N ASN A 14 -28.33 -19.30 21.05
CA ASN A 14 -27.58 -18.10 20.76
C ASN A 14 -26.12 -18.43 21.07
N GLU A 15 -25.32 -18.68 20.03
CA GLU A 15 -23.88 -18.56 20.10
C GLU A 15 -23.60 -17.11 20.51
N THR A 16 -23.40 -16.90 21.81
CA THR A 16 -22.80 -15.70 22.36
C THR A 16 -21.54 -15.44 21.56
N ALA A 17 -21.61 -14.43 20.70
CA ALA A 17 -20.47 -13.82 20.06
C ALA A 17 -19.42 -13.59 21.15
N GLN A 18 -18.32 -14.34 21.09
CA GLN A 18 -17.19 -14.10 21.96
C GLN A 18 -16.82 -12.63 21.80
N ILE A 19 -17.09 -11.87 22.86
CA ILE A 19 -16.62 -10.49 23.00
C ILE A 19 -15.11 -10.59 22.93
N ASN A 20 -14.57 -10.32 21.74
CA ASN A 20 -13.15 -10.28 21.47
C ASN A 20 -12.54 -9.28 22.46
N LYS A 21 -11.81 -9.81 23.45
CA LYS A 21 -11.05 -8.97 24.39
C LYS A 21 -10.21 -7.96 23.60
N PRO A 22 -10.12 -6.70 24.06
CA PRO A 22 -9.33 -5.69 23.37
C PRO A 22 -7.88 -6.16 23.21
N ILE A 23 -7.32 -5.88 22.04
CA ILE A 23 -5.93 -6.20 21.69
C ILE A 23 -5.01 -5.44 22.65
N ASN A 24 -4.39 -6.17 23.57
CA ASN A 24 -3.47 -5.58 24.56
C ASN A 24 -2.00 -5.70 24.12
N GLU A 25 -1.74 -5.78 22.81
CA GLU A 25 -0.39 -5.82 22.26
C GLU A 25 0.07 -4.42 21.85
N PRO A 26 1.25 -3.95 22.33
CA PRO A 26 1.77 -2.64 21.98
C PRO A 26 2.00 -2.45 20.48
N ILE A 27 2.30 -3.53 19.75
CA ILE A 27 2.48 -3.50 18.30
C ILE A 27 1.87 -4.76 17.69
N ALA A 28 0.97 -4.58 16.73
CA ALA A 28 0.42 -5.65 15.91
C ALA A 28 0.68 -5.40 14.42
N TYR A 29 0.85 -6.48 13.65
CA TYR A 29 1.03 -6.42 12.21
C TYR A 29 -0.08 -7.20 11.50
N TYR A 30 -0.55 -6.67 10.38
CA TYR A 30 -1.54 -7.30 9.52
C TYR A 30 -1.06 -7.23 8.08
N TYR A 31 -1.31 -8.26 7.28
CA TYR A 31 -0.75 -8.31 5.93
C TYR A 31 -1.59 -9.17 4.97
N ASP A 32 -1.32 -8.95 3.68
CA ASP A 32 -1.69 -9.78 2.55
C ASP A 32 -0.61 -9.61 1.45
N GLU A 33 -0.02 -10.71 1.01
CA GLU A 33 1.00 -10.75 -0.04
C GLU A 33 0.42 -11.37 -1.31
N LEU A 34 0.57 -10.65 -2.43
CA LEU A 34 0.02 -11.04 -3.72
C LEU A 34 1.15 -11.09 -4.77
N ASN A 35 0.97 -11.92 -5.79
CA ASN A 35 1.87 -11.97 -6.96
C ASN A 35 3.36 -12.15 -6.63
N ALA A 36 3.71 -13.05 -5.70
CA ALA A 36 5.10 -13.34 -5.31
C ALA A 36 5.85 -14.25 -6.33
N PHE A 37 5.87 -13.86 -7.60
CA PHE A 37 6.54 -14.63 -8.67
C PHE A 37 8.04 -14.35 -8.71
N LYS A 38 8.85 -15.32 -9.13
CA LYS A 38 10.32 -15.19 -9.27
C LYS A 38 10.77 -14.08 -10.23
N LEU A 39 9.91 -13.66 -11.16
CA LEU A 39 10.21 -12.65 -12.18
C LEU A 39 10.10 -11.21 -11.68
N LEU A 40 9.54 -10.99 -10.48
CA LEU A 40 9.44 -9.67 -9.86
C LEU A 40 10.55 -9.50 -8.83
N GLU A 41 11.12 -8.31 -8.76
CA GLU A 41 12.09 -8.02 -7.70
C GLU A 41 11.41 -8.00 -6.33
N ARG A 42 10.13 -7.63 -6.27
CA ARG A 42 9.30 -7.54 -5.06
C ARG A 42 7.87 -8.01 -5.32
N SER A 43 7.36 -8.88 -4.45
CA SER A 43 5.91 -9.19 -4.33
C SER A 43 5.06 -7.93 -4.13
N ASP A 44 3.81 -7.96 -4.62
CA ASP A 44 2.81 -6.97 -4.24
C ASP A 44 2.48 -7.18 -2.75
N LEU A 45 2.51 -6.12 -1.95
CA LEU A 45 2.34 -6.20 -0.49
C LEU A 45 1.33 -5.16 -0.01
N ASN A 46 0.31 -5.64 0.70
CA ASN A 46 -0.49 -4.85 1.61
C ASN A 46 -0.08 -5.19 3.03
N ILE A 47 0.39 -4.21 3.79
CA ILE A 47 0.82 -4.42 5.16
C ILE A 47 0.43 -3.25 6.04
N LEU A 48 0.07 -3.55 7.28
CA LEU A 48 -0.37 -2.61 8.28
C LEU A 48 0.36 -2.87 9.59
N LYS A 49 0.86 -1.81 10.20
CA LYS A 49 1.41 -1.79 11.56
C LYS A 49 0.48 -0.96 12.44
N LEU A 50 0.03 -1.55 13.54
CA LEU A 50 -0.83 -0.93 14.53
C LEU A 50 -0.02 -0.79 15.82
N ILE A 51 0.02 0.42 16.40
CA ILE A 51 0.84 0.75 17.59
C ILE A 51 -0.10 1.24 18.69
N ASN A 52 -0.12 0.54 19.82
CA ASN A 52 -0.89 0.85 21.03
C ASN A 52 -2.39 1.13 20.78
N LEU A 53 -2.96 0.61 19.69
CA LEU A 53 -4.29 0.97 19.18
C LEU A 53 -4.51 2.50 18.99
N ASP A 54 -3.43 3.28 18.91
CA ASP A 54 -3.45 4.73 18.73
C ASP A 54 -2.95 5.15 17.35
N THR A 55 -1.97 4.43 16.79
CA THR A 55 -1.39 4.79 15.49
C THR A 55 -1.46 3.62 14.51
N LEU A 56 -1.87 3.94 13.27
CA LEU A 56 -1.92 3.02 12.14
C LEU A 56 -0.98 3.51 11.05
N ILE A 57 -0.14 2.61 10.57
CA ILE A 57 0.66 2.78 9.36
C ILE A 57 0.20 1.69 8.39
N TYR A 58 -0.37 2.06 7.26
CA TYR A 58 -0.77 1.13 6.21
C TYR A 58 0.03 1.41 4.95
N VAL A 59 0.53 0.36 4.32
CA VAL A 59 1.22 0.45 3.04
C VAL A 59 0.60 -0.54 2.06
N SER A 60 0.27 -0.05 0.87
CA SER A 60 -0.07 -0.83 -0.31
C SER A 60 1.00 -0.61 -1.35
N SER A 61 1.64 -1.68 -1.82
CA SER A 61 2.69 -1.60 -2.83
C SER A 61 2.46 -2.65 -3.90
N SER A 62 2.61 -2.23 -5.15
CA SER A 62 2.59 -3.13 -6.29
C SER A 62 3.66 -2.71 -7.28
N GLU A 63 4.72 -3.52 -7.37
CA GLU A 63 5.75 -3.31 -8.39
C GLU A 63 5.13 -3.47 -9.78
N ARG A 64 4.32 -4.51 -9.99
CA ARG A 64 3.69 -4.78 -11.29
C ARG A 64 2.87 -3.61 -11.81
N ARG A 65 2.14 -2.92 -10.92
CA ARG A 65 1.30 -1.76 -11.27
C ARG A 65 2.04 -0.43 -11.12
N GLY A 66 3.31 -0.43 -10.73
CA GLY A 66 4.07 0.78 -10.46
C GLY A 66 3.45 1.64 -9.36
N ARG A 67 2.83 1.03 -8.35
CA ARG A 67 2.04 1.75 -7.32
C ARG A 67 2.66 1.60 -5.93
N TYR A 68 2.68 2.70 -5.19
CA TYR A 68 3.00 2.72 -3.78
C TYR A 68 2.12 3.73 -3.06
N ASP A 69 1.34 3.29 -2.09
CA ASP A 69 0.55 4.17 -1.22
C ASP A 69 0.85 3.85 0.24
N GLU A 70 1.09 4.88 1.03
CA GLU A 70 1.39 4.78 2.45
C GLU A 70 0.52 5.78 3.21
N TYR A 71 -0.28 5.29 4.15
CA TYR A 71 -1.13 6.08 5.03
C TYR A 71 -0.63 5.98 6.46
N HIS A 72 -0.49 7.14 7.12
CA HIS A 72 -0.31 7.21 8.56
C HIS A 72 -1.50 7.93 9.17
N GLY A 73 -2.05 7.36 10.23
CA GLY A 73 -3.18 7.97 10.92
C GLY A 73 -3.24 7.67 12.40
N LYS A 74 -3.92 8.57 13.12
CA LYS A 74 -4.29 8.37 14.52
C LYS A 74 -5.67 7.72 14.60
N LEU A 75 -5.81 6.71 15.44
CA LEU A 75 -7.09 6.04 15.67
C LEU A 75 -7.85 6.74 16.78
N THR A 76 -9.14 6.93 16.55
CA THR A 76 -10.11 7.35 17.57
C THR A 76 -11.15 6.26 17.68
N ARG A 77 -11.29 5.68 18.88
CA ARG A 77 -12.24 4.61 19.15
C ARG A 77 -13.67 5.15 19.09
N ILE A 78 -14.53 4.47 18.34
CA ILE A 78 -15.97 4.74 18.28
C ILE A 78 -16.71 3.72 19.15
N ASN A 79 -16.33 2.45 19.02
CA ASN A 79 -16.80 1.36 19.87
C ASN A 79 -15.71 0.28 20.02
N ASP A 80 -16.05 -0.91 20.51
CA ASP A 80 -15.08 -1.98 20.80
C ASP A 80 -14.22 -2.41 19.62
N SER A 81 -14.77 -2.38 18.41
CA SER A 81 -14.08 -2.85 17.19
C SER A 81 -13.95 -1.77 16.12
N LEU A 82 -14.71 -0.69 16.21
CA LEU A 82 -14.76 0.38 15.21
C LEU A 82 -13.92 1.58 15.62
N TYR A 83 -13.04 1.99 14.72
CA TYR A 83 -12.16 3.14 14.89
C TYR A 83 -12.23 4.04 13.68
N HIS A 84 -12.20 5.36 13.91
CA HIS A 84 -11.93 6.35 12.89
C HIS A 84 -10.42 6.60 12.80
N VAL A 85 -9.87 6.63 11.59
CA VAL A 85 -8.47 6.90 11.31
C VAL A 85 -8.36 8.32 10.77
N ARG A 86 -7.77 9.22 11.55
CA ARG A 86 -7.43 10.58 11.12
C ARG A 86 -6.04 10.57 10.50
N CYS A 87 -5.97 10.67 9.17
CA CYS A 87 -4.70 10.66 8.43
C CYS A 87 -3.92 11.97 8.61
N TYR A 88 -2.64 11.86 8.92
CA TYR A 88 -1.71 12.99 9.07
C TYR A 88 -0.50 12.91 8.13
N LYS A 89 -0.35 11.80 7.41
CA LYS A 89 0.65 11.67 6.34
C LYS A 89 0.13 10.68 5.31
N HIS A 90 0.29 11.04 4.03
CA HIS A 90 0.02 10.17 2.91
C HIS A 90 1.12 10.31 1.86
N VAL A 91 1.82 9.22 1.56
CA VAL A 91 2.80 9.15 0.46
C VAL A 91 2.20 8.32 -0.65
N GLU A 92 2.13 8.90 -1.84
CA GLU A 92 1.57 8.29 -3.04
C GLU A 92 2.62 8.33 -4.14
N GLN A 93 2.86 7.20 -4.77
CA GLN A 93 3.65 7.10 -5.97
C GLN A 93 2.87 6.27 -6.99
N ARG A 94 2.65 6.87 -8.17
CA ARG A 94 1.92 6.23 -9.26
C ARG A 94 2.78 6.26 -10.52
N GLY A 95 3.18 5.08 -10.96
CA GLY A 95 3.73 4.81 -12.27
C GLY A 95 2.70 4.22 -13.22
N ASN A 96 3.14 3.89 -14.43
CA ASN A 96 2.34 3.23 -15.47
C ASN A 96 1.02 3.95 -15.80
N ARG A 97 0.99 5.27 -15.60
CA ARG A 97 -0.12 6.10 -16.08
C ARG A 97 0.02 6.29 -17.58
N THR A 98 -1.12 6.31 -18.29
CA THR A 98 -1.17 6.60 -19.72
C THR A 98 -0.48 7.93 -19.99
N LYS A 99 0.52 7.91 -20.87
CA LYS A 99 1.22 9.11 -21.30
C LYS A 99 0.29 9.97 -22.17
N PRO A 100 0.25 11.31 -21.98
CA PRO A 100 -0.43 12.19 -22.93
C PRO A 100 0.23 12.04 -24.30
N MET A 101 -0.58 11.96 -25.36
CA MET A 101 -0.09 11.75 -26.74
C MET A 101 0.91 12.84 -27.21
N ALA A 102 0.90 14.02 -26.59
CA ALA A 102 1.71 15.18 -26.99
C ALA A 102 3.17 15.18 -26.47
N VAL A 103 3.65 14.09 -25.86
CA VAL A 103 4.89 14.10 -25.08
C VAL A 103 5.99 13.28 -25.76
N ALA A 104 7.19 13.86 -25.93
CA ALA A 104 8.32 13.26 -26.65
C ALA A 104 8.63 11.82 -26.20
N GLU A 105 8.76 10.90 -27.15
CA GLU A 105 8.95 9.46 -26.91
C GLU A 105 10.26 9.12 -26.21
N ASP A 106 11.26 10.00 -26.28
CA ASP A 106 12.63 9.79 -25.80
C ASP A 106 12.89 10.29 -24.38
N SER A 107 11.83 10.64 -23.65
CA SER A 107 11.94 11.14 -22.28
C SER A 107 10.90 10.51 -21.36
N LEU A 108 11.35 10.20 -20.14
CA LEU A 108 10.50 9.86 -19.02
C LEU A 108 10.07 11.14 -18.32
N TYR A 109 8.77 11.33 -18.16
CA TYR A 109 8.22 12.51 -17.49
C TYR A 109 7.68 12.11 -16.14
N PHE A 110 7.98 12.94 -15.15
CA PHE A 110 7.44 12.76 -13.83
C PHE A 110 7.17 14.06 -13.10
N ASN A 111 6.09 14.03 -12.34
CA ASN A 111 5.71 15.12 -11.47
C ASN A 111 6.01 14.75 -10.03
N CYS A 112 6.45 15.71 -9.22
CA CYS A 112 6.66 15.50 -7.80
C CYS A 112 6.20 16.72 -7.00
N ASP A 113 5.93 16.51 -5.71
CA ASP A 113 5.72 17.62 -4.78
C ASP A 113 7.04 18.36 -4.51
N SER A 114 6.93 19.63 -4.12
CA SER A 114 8.07 20.53 -3.92
C SER A 114 9.08 20.04 -2.88
N THR A 115 8.65 19.18 -1.94
CA THR A 115 9.51 18.57 -0.92
C THR A 115 10.57 17.64 -1.50
N LEU A 116 10.40 17.18 -2.75
CA LEU A 116 11.40 16.37 -3.45
C LEU A 116 12.35 17.20 -4.32
N VAL A 117 12.16 18.51 -4.46
CA VAL A 117 13.09 19.34 -5.22
C VAL A 117 14.46 19.32 -4.53
N ASN A 118 15.53 19.20 -5.32
CA ASN A 118 16.92 18.96 -4.93
C ASN A 118 17.26 17.55 -4.41
N GLN A 119 16.30 16.62 -4.35
CA GLN A 119 16.59 15.22 -4.06
C GLN A 119 17.11 14.47 -5.31
N GLU A 120 17.78 13.34 -5.09
CA GLU A 120 18.24 12.45 -6.17
C GLU A 120 17.19 11.36 -6.45
N LEU A 121 16.83 11.21 -7.73
CA LEU A 121 16.11 10.07 -8.26
C LEU A 121 17.11 9.09 -8.89
N THR A 122 17.07 7.83 -8.47
CA THR A 122 17.79 6.75 -9.16
C THR A 122 16.88 6.14 -10.22
N ILE A 123 17.38 6.07 -11.46
CA ILE A 123 16.71 5.44 -12.60
C ILE A 123 17.59 4.28 -13.04
N ARG A 124 17.07 3.06 -12.96
CA ARG A 124 17.76 1.83 -13.34
C ARG A 124 17.04 1.13 -14.49
N TYR A 125 17.79 0.72 -15.50
CA TYR A 125 17.30 -0.07 -16.63
C TYR A 125 17.24 -1.56 -16.26
N ALA A 126 16.53 -2.37 -17.05
CA ALA A 126 16.42 -3.81 -16.81
C ALA A 126 17.76 -4.57 -16.84
N ASN A 127 18.79 -4.00 -17.48
CA ASN A 127 20.16 -4.54 -17.49
C ASN A 127 21.02 -4.08 -16.29
N TYR A 128 20.40 -3.54 -15.24
CA TYR A 128 21.04 -3.02 -14.02
C TYR A 128 21.90 -1.76 -14.18
N GLN A 129 22.05 -1.21 -15.39
CA GLN A 129 22.65 0.10 -15.54
C GLN A 129 21.79 1.15 -14.85
N SER A 130 22.41 2.06 -14.10
CA SER A 130 21.71 3.08 -13.34
C SER A 130 22.26 4.47 -13.61
N LYS A 131 21.37 5.46 -13.54
CA LYS A 131 21.69 6.88 -13.63
C LYS A 131 21.03 7.58 -12.45
N ARG A 132 21.73 8.56 -11.89
CA ARG A 132 21.17 9.48 -10.91
C ARG A 132 20.68 10.72 -11.62
N PHE A 133 19.52 11.21 -11.21
CA PHE A 133 18.89 12.40 -11.75
C PHE A 133 18.57 13.34 -10.59
N LYS A 134 19.12 14.55 -10.63
CA LYS A 134 18.81 15.58 -9.64
C LYS A 134 17.47 16.21 -9.99
N ILE A 135 16.51 16.16 -9.07
CA ILE A 135 15.21 16.79 -9.24
C ILE A 135 15.39 18.29 -9.12
N THR A 136 15.04 19.03 -10.17
CA THR A 136 15.23 20.49 -10.23
C THR A 136 13.92 21.27 -10.17
N SER A 137 12.79 20.61 -10.43
CA SER A 137 11.46 21.22 -10.38
C SER A 137 10.40 20.21 -9.96
N THR A 138 9.15 20.63 -9.85
CA THR A 138 7.99 19.74 -9.65
C THR A 138 7.56 19.01 -10.93
N TYR A 139 8.15 19.34 -12.09
CA TYR A 139 7.86 18.77 -13.41
C TYR A 139 9.17 18.45 -14.14
N ASN A 140 9.56 17.18 -14.17
CA ASN A 140 10.88 16.78 -14.64
C ASN A 140 10.78 15.92 -15.90
N ALA A 141 11.79 16.07 -16.75
CA ALA A 141 12.00 15.24 -17.93
C ALA A 141 13.40 14.61 -17.84
N PHE A 142 13.45 13.29 -17.91
CA PHE A 142 14.69 12.52 -17.97
C PHE A 142 14.84 11.90 -19.35
N ARG A 143 15.92 12.24 -20.06
CA ARG A 143 16.23 11.65 -21.36
C ARG A 143 16.63 10.18 -21.21
N ILE A 144 15.83 9.29 -21.78
CA ILE A 144 16.05 7.84 -21.72
C ILE A 144 17.06 7.40 -22.79
N ASP A 145 17.77 6.30 -22.51
CA ASP A 145 18.56 5.60 -23.51
C ASP A 145 17.66 4.66 -24.31
N LYS A 146 17.34 5.02 -25.56
CA LYS A 146 16.46 4.23 -26.43
C LYS A 146 16.99 2.82 -26.72
N LYS A 147 18.29 2.56 -26.58
CA LYS A 147 18.85 1.21 -26.76
C LYS A 147 18.49 0.29 -25.59
N LEU A 148 18.26 0.87 -24.41
CA LEU A 148 17.98 0.14 -23.17
C LEU A 148 16.50 0.20 -22.79
N TYR A 149 15.77 1.17 -23.31
CA TYR A 149 14.36 1.38 -23.06
C TYR A 149 13.73 2.11 -24.25
N GLY A 150 13.26 1.35 -25.23
CA GLY A 150 12.78 1.87 -26.52
C GLY A 150 11.66 1.06 -27.17
N LYS A 151 11.23 -0.04 -26.56
CA LYS A 151 10.16 -0.89 -27.08
C LYS A 151 9.24 -1.41 -25.98
N SER A 152 8.07 -1.87 -26.42
CA SER A 152 7.15 -2.61 -25.55
C SER A 152 7.85 -3.80 -24.90
N GLY A 153 7.62 -3.97 -23.60
CA GLY A 153 8.31 -4.97 -22.78
C GLY A 153 9.47 -4.42 -21.96
N ASP A 154 10.17 -3.38 -22.43
CA ASP A 154 11.26 -2.76 -21.68
C ASP A 154 10.74 -2.11 -20.38
N LYS A 155 11.59 -2.10 -19.35
CA LYS A 155 11.26 -1.62 -18.00
C LYS A 155 12.30 -0.66 -17.46
N LEU A 156 11.83 0.36 -16.75
CA LEU A 156 12.63 1.21 -15.88
C LEU A 156 12.24 0.98 -14.43
N PHE A 157 13.21 1.12 -13.55
CA PHE A 157 13.04 1.03 -12.11
C PHE A 157 13.44 2.37 -11.49
N LEU A 158 12.49 3.04 -10.85
CA LEU A 158 12.70 4.34 -10.23
C LEU A 158 12.74 4.19 -8.71
N SER A 159 13.66 4.90 -8.06
CA SER A 159 13.72 4.98 -6.61
C SER A 159 14.21 6.35 -6.14
N PHE A 160 13.47 6.94 -5.19
CA PHE A 160 13.81 8.21 -4.53
C PHE A 160 14.63 8.01 -3.23
N GLY A 161 15.24 6.84 -3.03
CA GLY A 161 15.90 6.54 -1.74
C GLY A 161 14.93 6.29 -0.58
N TYR A 162 13.62 6.35 -0.83
CA TYR A 162 12.58 6.23 0.17
C TYR A 162 12.47 4.80 0.69
N ARG A 163 12.40 4.61 2.02
CA ARG A 163 12.27 3.28 2.63
C ARG A 163 10.87 3.01 3.16
N HIS A 164 10.40 1.79 2.93
CA HIS A 164 9.12 1.31 3.40
C HIS A 164 9.07 1.31 4.94
N PRO A 165 8.10 1.98 5.59
CA PRO A 165 8.13 2.24 7.03
C PRO A 165 7.95 1.00 7.91
N ILE A 166 7.40 -0.09 7.36
CA ILE A 166 7.14 -1.34 8.08
C ILE A 166 8.21 -2.43 7.84
N VAL A 167 8.69 -2.61 6.61
CA VAL A 167 9.68 -3.67 6.28
C VAL A 167 11.08 -3.14 5.99
N ASN A 168 11.28 -1.82 6.04
CA ASN A 168 12.55 -1.12 5.85
C ASN A 168 13.26 -1.39 4.50
N GLU A 169 12.53 -1.88 3.50
CA GLU A 169 13.02 -2.04 2.14
C GLU A 169 13.03 -0.73 1.38
N LEU A 170 13.93 -0.60 0.40
CA LEU A 170 13.89 0.49 -0.56
C LEU A 170 12.61 0.39 -1.40
N VAL A 171 11.89 1.50 -1.54
CA VAL A 171 10.76 1.60 -2.45
C VAL A 171 11.30 1.79 -3.86
N ILE A 172 11.06 0.76 -4.67
CA ILE A 172 11.39 0.71 -6.09
C ILE A 172 10.08 0.49 -6.84
N LEU A 173 9.90 1.27 -7.89
CA LEU A 173 8.73 1.23 -8.75
C LEU A 173 9.14 0.84 -10.16
N LYS A 174 8.42 -0.12 -10.73
CA LYS A 174 8.59 -0.52 -12.12
C LYS A 174 7.72 0.33 -13.05
N TYR A 175 8.34 0.77 -14.13
CA TYR A 175 7.76 1.63 -15.16
C TYR A 175 7.83 0.92 -16.52
N ASP A 176 6.67 0.73 -17.12
CA ASP A 176 6.48 0.16 -18.45
C ASP A 176 6.77 1.20 -19.54
N TYR A 177 7.08 0.74 -20.75
CA TYR A 177 7.25 1.60 -21.92
C TYR A 177 6.04 2.54 -22.12
N TYR A 178 6.30 3.83 -22.36
CA TYR A 178 5.30 4.91 -22.42
C TYR A 178 4.53 5.20 -21.11
N ALA A 179 5.10 4.89 -19.95
CA ALA A 179 4.52 5.30 -18.68
C ALA A 179 4.90 6.72 -18.27
N ASN A 180 4.00 7.39 -17.55
CA ASN A 180 4.32 8.56 -16.72
C ASN A 180 4.38 8.20 -15.23
N ALA A 181 5.09 9.04 -14.46
CA ALA A 181 5.17 8.94 -13.02
C ALA A 181 4.60 10.16 -12.30
N SER A 182 4.05 9.95 -11.11
CA SER A 182 3.78 11.02 -10.16
C SER A 182 4.13 10.59 -8.74
N PHE A 183 4.84 11.45 -8.02
CA PHE A 183 5.12 11.30 -6.60
C PHE A 183 4.43 12.42 -5.82
N ARG A 184 3.75 12.07 -4.73
CA ARG A 184 3.11 13.03 -3.85
C ARG A 184 3.33 12.65 -2.40
N THR A 185 3.60 13.63 -1.56
CA THR A 185 3.58 13.53 -0.10
C THR A 185 2.66 14.60 0.44
N LYS A 186 1.51 14.17 0.95
CA LYS A 186 0.49 15.05 1.54
C LYS A 186 0.59 14.99 3.06
N THR A 187 0.50 16.16 3.69
CA THR A 187 0.42 16.32 5.16
C THR A 187 -0.96 15.98 5.73
N SER A 188 -1.93 15.68 4.86
CA SER A 188 -3.23 15.14 5.23
C SER A 188 -3.82 14.34 4.08
N ALA A 189 -4.69 13.40 4.42
CA ALA A 189 -5.56 12.68 3.48
C ALA A 189 -6.93 12.51 4.13
N SER A 190 -7.94 12.12 3.35
CA SER A 190 -9.26 11.83 3.90
C SER A 190 -9.15 10.73 4.95
N GLY A 191 -9.76 10.97 6.12
CA GLY A 191 -9.89 9.95 7.15
C GLY A 191 -10.77 8.79 6.68
N PHE A 192 -10.69 7.67 7.38
CA PHE A 192 -11.45 6.48 7.05
C PHE A 192 -11.75 5.62 8.28
N TYR A 193 -12.71 4.72 8.16
CA TYR A 193 -13.09 3.84 9.26
C TYR A 193 -12.50 2.44 9.09
N VAL A 194 -12.04 1.88 10.19
CA VAL A 194 -11.55 0.50 10.27
C VAL A 194 -12.28 -0.29 11.34
N VAL A 195 -12.54 -1.55 11.03
CA VAL A 195 -12.96 -2.55 12.00
C VAL A 195 -11.75 -3.41 12.33
N ILE A 196 -11.42 -3.48 13.61
CA ILE A 196 -10.27 -4.20 14.16
C ILE A 196 -10.79 -5.32 15.05
N ASP A 197 -10.34 -6.54 14.79
CA ASP A 197 -10.53 -7.67 15.69
C ASP A 197 -9.21 -8.42 15.89
N ASN A 198 -9.26 -9.50 16.67
CA ASN A 198 -8.09 -10.26 17.11
C ASN A 198 -7.32 -10.91 15.97
N ILE A 199 -7.98 -11.10 14.81
CA ILE A 199 -7.50 -11.91 13.69
C ILE A 199 -7.31 -11.05 12.44
N ARG A 200 -8.03 -9.93 12.30
CA ARG A 200 -8.05 -9.12 11.08
C ARG A 200 -8.29 -7.65 11.34
N ILE A 201 -7.97 -6.87 10.32
CA ILE A 201 -8.33 -5.47 10.20
C ILE A 201 -8.89 -5.19 8.81
N LYS A 202 -9.98 -4.45 8.73
CA LYS A 202 -10.61 -4.10 7.44
C LYS A 202 -11.13 -2.67 7.43
N THR A 203 -11.13 -2.06 6.26
CA THR A 203 -11.77 -0.75 6.03
C THR A 203 -13.27 -0.90 5.79
N LEU A 204 -14.08 0.09 6.16
CA LEU A 204 -15.51 0.14 5.81
C LEU A 204 -15.81 0.78 4.45
N ASN A 205 -14.79 1.21 3.71
CA ASN A 205 -14.96 1.86 2.41
C ASN A 205 -15.58 0.91 1.37
N SER A 206 -16.74 1.26 0.82
CA SER A 206 -17.36 0.60 -0.32
C SER A 206 -16.79 1.15 -1.64
N VAL A 207 -16.87 0.36 -2.71
CA VAL A 207 -16.58 0.82 -4.07
C VAL A 207 -17.94 1.10 -4.70
N SER A 208 -18.22 2.32 -5.13
CA SER A 208 -19.26 2.52 -6.13
C SER A 208 -18.71 1.96 -7.45
N GLU A 209 -19.40 0.98 -8.04
CA GLU A 209 -19.12 0.57 -9.42
C GLU A 209 -19.09 1.83 -10.31
N GLY A 210 -17.97 2.06 -11.01
CA GLY A 210 -17.79 3.24 -11.87
C GLY A 210 -17.21 4.52 -11.23
N GLY A 211 -16.82 4.53 -9.95
CA GLY A 211 -16.29 5.73 -9.29
C GLY A 211 -14.76 5.85 -9.31
N GLU A 212 -14.21 6.80 -10.09
CA GLU A 212 -12.77 7.10 -10.19
C GLU A 212 -12.14 7.71 -8.92
N TYR A 213 -12.90 7.91 -7.84
CA TYR A 213 -12.44 8.61 -6.64
C TYR A 213 -12.77 7.87 -5.35
N ILE A 214 -12.07 6.76 -5.08
CA ILE A 214 -11.97 6.28 -3.69
C ILE A 214 -10.94 7.19 -3.00
N SER A 215 -11.40 8.05 -2.10
CA SER A 215 -10.58 9.01 -1.34
C SER A 215 -9.77 8.39 -0.21
N ALA A 216 -9.97 7.09 0.07
CA ALA A 216 -9.39 6.37 1.19
C ALA A 216 -8.98 4.93 0.80
N PRO A 217 -8.05 4.28 1.53
CA PRO A 217 -7.61 2.94 1.20
C PRO A 217 -8.74 1.91 1.39
N LYS A 218 -8.71 0.82 0.63
CA LYS A 218 -9.57 -0.35 0.83
C LYS A 218 -8.70 -1.56 1.11
N PHE A 219 -8.90 -2.21 2.25
CA PHE A 219 -8.17 -3.42 2.58
C PHE A 219 -8.94 -4.34 3.53
N TYR A 220 -8.54 -5.61 3.50
CA TYR A 220 -8.92 -6.65 4.43
C TYR A 220 -7.67 -7.50 4.70
N LEU A 221 -7.05 -7.33 5.87
CA LEU A 221 -5.74 -7.90 6.17
C LEU A 221 -5.85 -8.86 7.36
N LYS A 222 -5.10 -9.96 7.30
CA LYS A 222 -5.00 -10.92 8.39
C LYS A 222 -3.83 -10.59 9.29
N ARG A 223 -3.99 -10.82 10.58
CA ARG A 223 -2.94 -10.60 11.57
C ARG A 223 -1.78 -11.55 11.32
N LEU A 224 -0.56 -11.01 11.34
CA LEU A 224 0.67 -11.77 11.25
C LEU A 224 0.94 -12.45 12.60
N THR A 225 1.16 -13.76 12.60
CA THR A 225 1.66 -14.50 13.77
C THR A 225 3.14 -14.84 13.59
N LYS A 226 3.83 -15.29 14.65
CA LYS A 226 5.23 -15.73 14.56
C LYS A 226 5.48 -16.83 13.50
N LYS A 227 4.45 -17.62 13.17
CA LYS A 227 4.52 -18.66 12.14
C LYS A 227 4.37 -18.10 10.73
N ASN A 228 3.76 -16.92 10.59
CA ASN A 228 3.61 -16.24 9.33
C ASN A 228 4.90 -15.46 9.03
N GLY A 229 5.73 -16.02 8.16
CA GLY A 229 6.83 -15.26 7.55
C GLY A 229 6.31 -14.40 6.39
N LEU A 230 7.05 -13.34 6.05
CA LEU A 230 6.88 -12.65 4.77
C LEU A 230 7.70 -13.40 3.71
N SER A 231 7.24 -13.38 2.45
CA SER A 231 7.98 -13.95 1.33
C SER A 231 9.27 -13.17 1.05
N GLN A 232 10.16 -13.72 0.21
CA GLN A 232 11.34 -13.01 -0.34
C GLN A 232 12.30 -12.37 0.69
N GLY A 233 12.46 -12.95 1.89
CA GLY A 233 13.43 -12.47 2.87
C GLY A 233 13.08 -11.11 3.48
N ARG A 234 11.82 -10.67 3.37
CA ARG A 234 11.37 -9.43 4.01
C ARG A 234 11.35 -9.59 5.52
N HIS A 235 11.78 -8.54 6.22
CA HIS A 235 11.80 -8.52 7.67
C HIS A 235 10.95 -7.36 8.18
N LEU A 236 10.16 -7.61 9.22
CA LEU A 236 9.48 -6.53 9.93
C LEU A 236 10.52 -5.66 10.64
N TYR A 237 10.40 -4.35 10.44
CA TYR A 237 11.15 -3.36 11.19
C TYR A 237 10.73 -3.40 12.66
N LYS A 238 11.64 -3.89 13.52
CA LYS A 238 11.53 -3.67 14.96
C LYS A 238 11.90 -2.20 15.23
N PRO A 239 11.00 -1.39 15.83
CA PRO A 239 11.47 -0.12 16.37
C PRO A 239 12.62 -0.42 17.34
N LYS A 240 13.69 0.38 17.28
CA LYS A 240 14.65 0.38 18.39
C LYS A 240 13.86 0.76 19.63
N ASN A 241 13.85 -0.10 20.63
CA ASN A 241 13.45 0.34 21.96
C ASN A 241 14.59 1.26 22.40
N ASP A 242 14.30 2.56 22.46
CA ASP A 242 15.14 3.53 23.18
C ASP A 242 15.01 3.28 24.69
#